data_AF-A0A3B1K0A4-F1
#
_entry.id   AF-A0A3B1K0A4-F1
#
_cell.length_a   1.000
_cell.length_b   1.000
_cell.length_c   1.000
_cell.angle_alpha   90.00
_cell.angle_beta   90.00
_cell.angle_gamma   90.00
#
_symmetry.space_group_name_H-M   'P 1'
#
loop_
_entity.id
_entity.type
_entity.pdbx_description
1 polymer ?
#
loop_
_entity_poly.entity_id
_entity_poly.type
_entity_poly.pdbx_seq_one_letter_code
_entity_poly.pdbx_strand_id
1 'polypeptide(L)'
;MSGFTPDEKLRAQQLWNLRRKWLKDQELSPREPLNAAHTPVPAAQTGWAFRLYRAGSFALTRVLIPAWIAHYYVKYHVSQMPYGIVNLKPRLFPGDVVAETGEVIPDLPESGAHGHH
;
A
#
# COMPACT_ATOMS: atom_id res chain seq x y z
N MET A 1 62.84 23.90 0.89
CA MET A 1 61.53 23.77 0.23
C MET A 1 61.09 25.15 -0.22
N SER A 2 61.13 25.45 -1.51
CA SER A 2 60.61 26.71 -2.06
C SER A 2 59.09 26.67 -2.12
N GLY A 3 58.41 27.70 -1.60
CA GLY A 3 56.99 27.91 -1.85
C GLY A 3 56.74 28.47 -3.26
N PHE A 4 55.48 28.56 -3.66
CA PHE A 4 55.05 29.04 -4.97
C PHE A 4 55.75 30.33 -5.42
N THR A 5 56.16 30.37 -6.69
CA THR A 5 56.66 31.55 -7.40
C THR A 5 55.60 32.65 -7.48
N PRO A 6 55.98 33.92 -7.75
CA PRO A 6 55.00 35.01 -7.92
C PRO A 6 53.96 34.70 -9.02
N ASP A 7 54.37 34.11 -10.14
CA ASP A 7 53.48 33.82 -11.28
C ASP A 7 52.49 32.69 -10.97
N GLU A 8 52.93 31.64 -10.25
CA GLU A 8 52.04 30.60 -9.75
C GLU A 8 51.00 31.15 -8.78
N LYS A 9 51.39 32.09 -7.89
CA LYS A 9 50.47 32.78 -6.97
C LYS A 9 49.44 33.61 -7.73
N LEU A 10 49.88 34.38 -8.73
CA LEU A 10 49.01 35.19 -9.59
C LEU A 10 48.02 34.30 -10.36
N ARG A 11 48.51 33.22 -10.97
CA ARG A 11 47.68 32.22 -11.69
C ARG A 11 46.69 31.53 -10.76
N ALA A 12 47.09 31.16 -9.55
CA ALA A 12 46.21 30.55 -8.56
C ALA A 12 45.09 31.52 -8.11
N GLN A 13 45.40 32.81 -7.92
CA GLN A 13 44.39 33.83 -7.62
C GLN A 13 43.41 34.05 -8.79
N GLN A 14 43.89 34.10 -10.02
CA GLN A 14 43.06 34.18 -11.23
C GLN A 14 42.10 32.98 -11.33
N LEU A 15 42.62 31.75 -11.21
CA LEU A 15 41.81 30.52 -11.24
C LEU A 15 40.81 30.46 -10.08
N TRP A 16 41.20 30.89 -8.87
CA TRP A 16 40.31 30.93 -7.71
C TRP A 16 39.18 31.96 -7.85
N ASN A 17 39.43 33.10 -8.52
CA ASN A 17 38.39 34.07 -8.87
C ASN A 17 37.43 33.52 -9.94
N LEU A 18 37.96 32.94 -11.03
CA LEU A 18 37.16 32.31 -12.08
C LEU A 18 36.30 31.16 -11.54
N ARG A 19 36.86 30.30 -10.67
CA ARG A 19 36.13 29.20 -10.04
C ARG A 19 35.02 29.70 -9.12
N ARG A 20 35.26 30.77 -8.35
CA ARG A 20 34.22 31.38 -7.49
C ARG A 20 33.11 32.04 -8.30
N LYS A 21 33.41 32.65 -9.45
CA LYS A 21 32.36 33.13 -10.37
C LYS A 21 31.58 31.95 -10.98
N TRP A 22 32.27 30.96 -11.56
CA TRP A 22 31.62 29.78 -12.15
C TRP A 22 30.68 29.06 -11.18
N LEU A 23 31.09 28.87 -9.92
CA LEU A 23 30.24 28.24 -8.90
C LEU A 23 28.97 29.06 -8.60
N LYS A 24 29.06 30.39 -8.65
CA LYS A 24 27.89 31.27 -8.52
C LYS A 24 27.01 31.24 -9.77
N ASP A 25 27.60 31.14 -10.94
CA ASP A 25 26.91 30.92 -12.22
C ASP A 25 26.32 29.48 -12.34
N GLN A 26 26.32 28.70 -11.24
CA GLN A 26 25.58 27.43 -11.08
C GLN A 26 24.50 27.51 -9.98
N GLU A 27 24.30 28.66 -9.33
CA GLU A 27 23.17 28.90 -8.43
C GLU A 27 21.89 29.07 -9.29
N LEU A 28 21.13 27.98 -9.43
CA LEU A 28 19.92 27.94 -10.25
C LEU A 28 18.94 29.05 -9.83
N SER A 29 18.38 29.78 -10.81
CA SER A 29 17.38 30.80 -10.50
C SER A 29 16.07 30.14 -10.06
N PRO A 30 15.25 30.77 -9.18
CA PRO A 30 13.94 30.24 -8.78
C PRO A 30 12.86 30.17 -9.89
N ARG A 31 13.27 30.20 -11.18
CA ARG A 31 12.40 30.21 -12.36
C ARG A 31 12.73 29.08 -13.36
N GLU A 32 13.71 28.23 -13.05
CA GLU A 32 14.17 27.15 -13.92
C GLU A 32 13.61 25.77 -13.54
N PRO A 33 13.44 24.90 -14.55
CA PRO A 33 12.48 25.05 -15.61
C PRO A 33 11.08 24.65 -15.11
N LEU A 34 10.09 25.52 -15.29
CA LEU A 34 8.69 25.12 -15.12
C LEU A 34 8.29 24.17 -16.26
N ASN A 35 8.39 22.85 -16.02
CA ASN A 35 7.61 21.86 -16.75
C ASN A 35 6.16 22.37 -16.77
N ALA A 36 5.62 22.67 -17.96
CA ALA A 36 4.35 23.36 -18.12
C ALA A 36 3.27 22.66 -17.28
N ALA A 37 2.82 23.33 -16.21
CA ALA A 37 2.16 22.66 -15.09
C ALA A 37 0.95 21.87 -15.58
N HIS A 38 1.02 20.53 -15.43
CA HIS A 38 -0.06 19.65 -15.85
C HIS A 38 -1.38 20.16 -15.26
N THR A 39 -2.34 20.34 -16.17
CA THR A 39 -3.58 21.13 -16.06
C THR A 39 -3.96 21.49 -14.62
N PRO A 40 -3.94 22.79 -14.23
CA PRO A 40 -4.07 23.21 -12.84
C PRO A 40 -5.29 22.56 -12.22
N VAL A 41 -5.05 21.76 -11.17
CA VAL A 41 -6.01 20.79 -10.63
C VAL A 41 -7.34 21.51 -10.37
N PRO A 42 -8.40 21.26 -11.16
CA PRO A 42 -9.55 22.16 -11.19
C PRO A 42 -10.23 22.16 -9.82
N ALA A 43 -10.69 23.32 -9.37
CA ALA A 43 -11.16 23.54 -7.99
C ALA A 43 -12.25 22.55 -7.52
N ALA A 44 -13.00 21.95 -8.46
CA ALA A 44 -13.89 20.82 -8.18
C ALA A 44 -13.22 19.65 -7.42
N GLN A 45 -11.90 19.44 -7.57
CA GLN A 45 -11.15 18.36 -6.93
C GLN A 45 -10.80 18.61 -5.45
N THR A 46 -10.98 19.81 -4.90
CA THR A 46 -10.71 20.10 -3.48
C THR A 46 -11.94 19.90 -2.59
N GLY A 47 -13.14 19.74 -3.18
CA GLY A 47 -14.39 19.54 -2.45
C GLY A 47 -14.57 18.14 -1.84
N TRP A 48 -15.40 18.04 -0.79
CA TRP A 48 -15.75 16.77 -0.14
C TRP A 48 -16.41 15.77 -1.10
N ALA A 49 -17.23 16.25 -2.03
CA ALA A 49 -17.89 15.42 -3.04
C ALA A 49 -16.88 14.72 -3.97
N PHE A 50 -15.80 15.39 -4.37
CA PHE A 50 -14.74 14.75 -5.15
C PHE A 50 -13.93 13.74 -4.33
N ARG A 51 -13.68 14.02 -3.04
CA ARG A 51 -13.06 13.05 -2.13
C ARG A 51 -13.92 11.79 -2.00
N LEU A 52 -15.23 11.93 -1.89
CA LEU A 52 -16.19 10.82 -1.86
C LEU A 52 -16.23 10.05 -3.20
N TYR A 53 -16.30 10.75 -4.33
CA TYR A 53 -16.22 10.15 -5.67
C TYR A 53 -14.92 9.36 -5.88
N ARG A 54 -13.77 9.94 -5.50
CA ARG A 54 -12.45 9.29 -5.59
C ARG A 54 -12.34 8.07 -4.69
N ALA A 55 -12.91 8.11 -3.48
CA ALA A 55 -12.97 6.97 -2.58
C ALA A 55 -13.88 5.85 -3.12
N GLY A 56 -15.08 6.19 -3.64
CA GLY A 56 -16.00 5.24 -4.25
C GLY A 56 -15.43 4.60 -5.53
N SER A 57 -14.79 5.39 -6.38
CA SER A 57 -14.07 4.92 -7.58
C SER A 57 -12.91 3.98 -7.22
N PHE A 58 -12.15 4.29 -6.17
CA PHE A 58 -11.12 3.39 -5.64
C PHE A 58 -11.74 2.08 -5.10
N ALA A 59 -12.80 2.15 -4.30
CA ALA A 59 -13.47 0.96 -3.77
C ALA A 59 -14.01 0.05 -4.89
N LEU A 60 -14.66 0.63 -5.90
CA LEU A 60 -15.15 -0.11 -7.07
C LEU A 60 -14.01 -0.77 -7.87
N THR A 61 -13.00 0.02 -8.26
CA THR A 61 -11.96 -0.44 -9.20
C THR A 61 -10.84 -1.25 -8.56
N ARG A 62 -10.54 -1.06 -7.26
CA ARG A 62 -9.43 -1.70 -6.55
C ARG A 62 -9.86 -2.73 -5.51
N VAL A 63 -11.14 -2.78 -5.13
CA VAL A 63 -11.67 -3.77 -4.18
C VAL A 63 -12.76 -4.62 -4.82
N LEU A 64 -13.88 -4.01 -5.25
CA LEU A 64 -15.06 -4.77 -5.69
C LEU A 64 -14.82 -5.58 -6.96
N ILE A 65 -14.28 -4.96 -8.02
CA ILE A 65 -14.01 -5.65 -9.29
C ILE A 65 -12.98 -6.79 -9.10
N PRO A 66 -11.81 -6.58 -8.45
CA PRO A 66 -10.89 -7.68 -8.14
C PRO A 66 -11.51 -8.78 -7.26
N ALA A 67 -12.33 -8.43 -6.27
CA ALA A 67 -12.99 -9.42 -5.41
C ALA A 67 -14.02 -10.26 -6.17
N TRP A 68 -14.79 -9.67 -7.10
CA TRP A 68 -15.69 -10.41 -7.98
C TRP A 68 -14.94 -11.34 -8.95
N ILE A 69 -13.82 -10.89 -9.53
CA ILE A 69 -12.98 -11.72 -10.40
C ILE A 69 -12.40 -12.90 -9.61
N ALA A 70 -11.85 -12.66 -8.42
CA ALA A 70 -11.34 -13.71 -7.55
C ALA A 70 -12.43 -14.70 -7.10
N HIS A 71 -13.61 -14.20 -6.70
CA HIS A 71 -14.74 -15.04 -6.34
C HIS A 71 -15.23 -15.89 -7.52
N TYR A 72 -15.34 -15.31 -8.73
CA TYR A 72 -15.70 -16.05 -9.94
C TYR A 72 -14.69 -17.16 -10.27
N TYR A 73 -13.39 -16.85 -10.19
CA TYR A 73 -12.33 -17.84 -10.41
C TYR A 73 -12.40 -18.99 -9.39
N VAL A 74 -12.49 -18.68 -8.10
CA VAL A 74 -12.63 -19.69 -7.04
C VAL A 74 -13.90 -20.52 -7.21
N LYS A 75 -15.03 -19.87 -7.52
CA LYS A 75 -16.34 -20.52 -7.66
C LYS A 75 -16.44 -21.46 -8.86
N TYR A 76 -15.85 -21.11 -10.01
CA TYR A 76 -16.04 -21.87 -11.26
C TYR A 76 -14.82 -22.63 -11.77
N HIS A 77 -13.61 -22.36 -11.26
CA HIS A 77 -12.39 -23.08 -11.64
C HIS A 77 -11.85 -23.90 -10.48
N VAL A 78 -11.59 -23.26 -9.33
CA VAL A 78 -10.95 -23.92 -8.19
C VAL A 78 -11.88 -24.92 -7.50
N SER A 79 -13.18 -24.61 -7.38
CA SER A 79 -14.18 -25.53 -6.80
C SER A 79 -14.41 -26.81 -7.60
N GLN A 80 -14.14 -26.79 -8.91
CA GLN A 80 -14.34 -27.91 -9.82
C GLN A 80 -13.14 -28.88 -9.81
N MET A 81 -12.02 -28.47 -9.23
CA MET A 81 -10.83 -29.30 -9.08
C MET A 81 -10.94 -30.09 -7.76
N PRO A 82 -10.76 -31.44 -7.77
CA PRO A 82 -10.74 -32.21 -6.54
C PRO A 82 -9.61 -31.72 -5.63
N TYR A 83 -9.93 -31.45 -4.36
CA TYR A 83 -9.03 -30.82 -3.38
C TYR A 83 -8.53 -29.41 -3.74
N GLY A 84 -9.10 -28.73 -4.74
CA GLY A 84 -8.77 -27.33 -5.06
C GLY A 84 -9.12 -26.35 -3.93
N ILE A 85 -10.12 -26.69 -3.11
CA ILE A 85 -10.45 -26.00 -1.85
C ILE A 85 -10.58 -27.07 -0.77
N VAL A 86 -9.76 -27.00 0.28
CA VAL A 86 -9.84 -27.88 1.45
C VAL A 86 -10.16 -27.05 2.68
N ASN A 87 -11.41 -27.10 3.12
CA ASN A 87 -11.86 -26.45 4.35
C ASN A 87 -11.66 -27.37 5.55
N LEU A 88 -11.27 -26.80 6.69
CA LEU A 88 -11.35 -27.50 7.97
C LEU A 88 -12.83 -27.72 8.35
N LYS A 89 -13.17 -28.91 8.85
CA LYS A 89 -14.51 -29.19 9.39
C LYS A 89 -14.79 -28.21 10.55
N PRO A 90 -15.98 -27.59 10.64
CA PRO A 90 -16.34 -26.76 11.78
C PRO A 90 -16.21 -27.53 13.10
N ARG A 91 -15.92 -26.81 14.18
CA ARG A 91 -16.01 -27.37 15.54
C ARG A 91 -17.47 -27.64 15.87
N LEU A 92 -17.72 -28.73 16.57
CA LEU A 92 -19.02 -29.13 17.10
C LEU A 92 -18.94 -29.08 18.62
N PHE A 93 -19.96 -28.52 19.25
CA PHE A 93 -20.15 -28.41 20.69
C PHE A 93 -21.41 -29.19 21.12
N PRO A 94 -21.52 -29.57 22.40
CA PRO A 94 -22.75 -30.20 22.90
C PRO A 94 -23.94 -29.25 22.75
N GLY A 95 -25.09 -29.79 22.35
CA GLY A 95 -26.29 -29.01 22.02
C GLY A 95 -26.33 -28.39 20.61
N ASP A 96 -25.23 -28.42 19.83
CA ASP A 96 -25.27 -28.00 18.42
C ASP A 96 -26.19 -28.92 17.60
N VAL A 97 -26.80 -28.39 16.53
CA VAL A 97 -27.59 -29.17 15.57
C VAL A 97 -26.88 -29.21 14.21
N VAL A 98 -26.60 -30.42 13.71
CA VAL A 98 -25.94 -30.62 12.42
C VAL A 98 -26.92 -30.31 11.29
N ALA A 99 -26.73 -29.17 10.62
CA ALA A 99 -27.66 -28.67 9.59
C ALA A 99 -27.92 -29.63 8.40
N GLU A 100 -27.01 -30.58 8.14
CA GLU A 100 -27.13 -31.58 7.07
C GLU A 100 -27.90 -32.85 7.50
N THR A 101 -27.88 -33.19 8.79
CA THR A 101 -28.42 -34.46 9.33
C THR A 101 -29.62 -34.27 10.25
N GLY A 102 -29.79 -33.08 10.83
CA GLY A 102 -30.77 -32.80 11.91
C GLY A 102 -30.37 -33.36 13.28
N GLU A 103 -29.22 -34.04 13.40
CA GLU A 103 -28.72 -34.61 14.64
C GLU A 103 -28.31 -33.53 15.63
N VAL A 104 -28.76 -33.66 16.88
CA VAL A 104 -28.32 -32.84 18.01
C VAL A 104 -27.10 -33.52 18.64
N ILE A 105 -26.01 -32.78 18.82
CA ILE A 105 -24.81 -33.28 19.50
C ILE A 105 -25.15 -33.50 20.99
N PRO A 106 -24.97 -34.71 21.53
CA PRO A 106 -25.34 -35.01 22.91
C PRO A 106 -24.50 -34.22 23.91
N ASP A 107 -25.11 -33.90 25.05
CA ASP A 107 -24.44 -33.27 26.19
C ASP A 107 -23.27 -34.10 26.71
N LEU A 108 -22.25 -33.42 27.24
CA LEU A 108 -21.16 -34.11 27.94
C LEU A 108 -21.73 -34.78 29.21
N PRO A 109 -21.31 -36.01 29.53
CA PRO A 109 -21.79 -36.69 30.73
C PRO A 109 -21.45 -35.88 31.98
N GLU A 110 -22.40 -35.73 32.89
CA GLU A 110 -22.19 -35.00 34.14
C GLU A 110 -21.01 -35.60 34.91
N SER A 111 -19.95 -34.81 35.11
CA SER A 111 -18.79 -35.19 35.91
C SER A 111 -19.16 -35.13 37.40
N GLY A 112 -19.79 -36.20 37.88
CA GLY A 112 -20.36 -36.35 39.23
C GLY A 112 -19.38 -36.36 40.41
N ALA A 113 -18.34 -35.52 40.38
CA ALA A 113 -17.28 -35.39 41.37
C ALA A 113 -16.74 -33.96 41.56
N HIS A 114 -17.34 -32.93 40.93
CA HIS A 114 -16.83 -31.55 40.97
C HIS A 114 -17.81 -30.54 41.59
N GLY A 115 -18.34 -30.89 42.76
CA GLY A 115 -18.75 -29.87 43.73
C GLY A 115 -17.52 -29.15 44.27
N HIS A 116 -17.36 -27.87 43.95
CA HIS A 116 -16.35 -27.02 44.58
C HIS A 116 -16.75 -26.72 46.02
N HIS A 117 -15.97 -27.25 46.96
CA HIS A 117 -15.85 -26.76 48.34
C HIS A 117 -14.77 -25.69 48.43
#